data_AF-A0A7W0J6A5-F1
#
_entry.id   AF-A0A7W0J6A5-F1
#
_cell.length_a   1.000
_cell.length_b   1.000
_cell.length_c   1.000
_cell.angle_alpha   90.00
_cell.angle_beta   90.00
_cell.angle_gamma   90.00
#
_symmetry.space_group_name_H-M   'P 1'
#
loop_
_entity.id
_entity.type
_entity.pdbx_description
1 polymer ?
#
loop_
_entity_poly.entity_id
_entity_poly.type
_entity_poly.pdbx_seq_one_letter_code
_entity_poly.pdbx_strand_id
1 'polypeptide(L)'
;MIEQLKRLEGKTLETLDQHKKFTILTIDHSGIYINVHSTQKDRQLFREQFIDSWDYLLKNGEMTAVHVLDQGCHSSAYVVAILAEIAGVTYTIRPIHLRYSK
;
A
#
# COMPACT_ATOMS: atom_id res chain seq x y z
N MET A 1 9.22 9.12 -0.26
CA MET A 1 8.06 8.22 -0.16
C MET A 1 6.82 8.95 0.35
N ILE A 2 6.73 9.41 1.60
CA ILE A 2 5.52 10.09 2.13
C ILE A 2 5.04 11.26 1.25
N GLU A 3 5.94 12.14 0.80
CA GLU A 3 5.56 13.24 -0.10
C GLU A 3 4.99 12.76 -1.45
N GLN A 4 5.45 11.61 -1.96
CA GLN A 4 4.84 10.99 -3.15
C GLN A 4 3.49 10.37 -2.83
N LEU A 5 3.27 9.89 -1.61
CA LEU A 5 1.98 9.33 -1.20
C LEU A 5 0.94 10.43 -0.96
N LYS A 6 1.32 11.61 -0.46
CA LYS A 6 0.40 12.75 -0.27
C LYS A 6 -0.40 13.12 -1.51
N ARG A 7 0.17 12.92 -2.72
CA ARG A 7 -0.55 13.14 -4.00
C ARG A 7 -1.75 12.20 -4.21
N LEU A 8 -1.90 11.19 -3.35
CA LEU A 8 -2.97 10.21 -3.38
C LEU A 8 -4.11 10.57 -2.43
N GLU A 9 -3.95 11.57 -1.56
CA GLU A 9 -5.06 12.05 -0.73
C GLU A 9 -6.27 12.43 -1.60
N GLY A 10 -7.46 12.00 -1.16
CA GLY A 10 -8.72 12.17 -1.88
C GLY A 10 -8.92 11.21 -3.07
N LYS A 11 -7.91 10.41 -3.45
CA LYS A 11 -8.04 9.46 -4.56
C LYS A 11 -8.70 8.16 -4.12
N THR A 12 -9.52 7.61 -5.02
CA THR A 12 -10.00 6.23 -4.92
C THR A 12 -9.03 5.31 -5.64
N LEU A 13 -8.59 4.27 -4.93
CA LEU A 13 -7.75 3.20 -5.43
C LEU A 13 -8.49 1.85 -5.32
N GLU A 14 -7.89 0.82 -5.89
CA GLU A 14 -8.40 -0.55 -5.84
C GLU A 14 -7.31 -1.51 -5.36
N THR A 15 -7.68 -2.54 -4.60
CA THR A 15 -6.74 -3.62 -4.27
C THR A 15 -6.34 -4.39 -5.53
N LEU A 16 -5.07 -4.79 -5.62
CA LEU A 16 -4.48 -5.32 -6.86
C LEU A 16 -5.14 -6.60 -7.40
N ASP A 17 -5.58 -7.52 -6.53
CA ASP A 17 -6.15 -8.81 -6.95
C ASP A 17 -7.69 -8.84 -6.91
N GLN A 18 -8.29 -8.26 -5.85
CA GLN A 18 -9.74 -8.34 -5.64
C GLN A 18 -10.50 -7.11 -6.16
N HIS A 19 -9.80 -6.11 -6.69
CA HIS A 19 -10.39 -4.86 -7.18
C HIS A 19 -11.33 -4.17 -6.17
N LYS A 20 -11.04 -4.35 -4.86
CA LYS A 20 -11.84 -3.74 -3.80
C LYS A 20 -11.48 -2.27 -3.70
N LYS A 21 -12.46 -1.41 -3.93
CA LYS A 21 -12.30 0.05 -3.88
C LYS A 21 -12.12 0.57 -2.46
N PHE A 22 -11.22 1.53 -2.32
CA PHE A 22 -11.02 2.31 -1.11
C PHE A 22 -10.59 3.73 -1.46
N THR A 23 -10.96 4.71 -0.64
CA THR A 23 -10.51 6.11 -0.81
C THR A 23 -9.48 6.44 0.25
N ILE A 24 -8.39 7.09 -0.16
CA ILE A 24 -7.41 7.66 0.77
C ILE A 24 -7.99 8.97 1.30
N LEU A 25 -8.22 9.05 2.61
CA LEU A 25 -8.80 10.21 3.26
C LEU A 25 -7.71 11.23 3.62
N THR A 26 -6.71 10.77 4.36
CA THR A 26 -5.61 11.60 4.87
C THR A 26 -4.35 10.76 5.00
N ILE A 27 -3.20 11.39 4.82
CA ILE A 27 -1.86 10.85 5.01
C ILE A 27 -1.12 11.78 5.95
N ASP A 28 -0.83 11.29 7.15
CA ASP A 28 -0.17 12.07 8.20
C ASP A 28 1.00 11.30 8.84
N HIS A 29 1.49 11.81 9.96
CA HIS A 29 2.63 11.23 10.67
C HIS A 29 2.31 9.87 11.34
N SER A 30 1.03 9.56 11.55
CA SER A 30 0.57 8.30 12.12
C SER A 30 0.37 7.21 11.06
N GLY A 31 0.16 7.61 9.80
CA GLY A 31 0.02 6.69 8.68
C GLY A 31 -0.97 7.18 7.63
N ILE A 32 -1.73 6.23 7.08
CA ILE A 32 -2.70 6.49 6.01
C ILE A 32 -4.09 6.09 6.49
N TYR A 33 -5.03 7.02 6.44
CA TYR A 33 -6.43 6.77 6.70
C TYR A 33 -7.14 6.47 5.38
N ILE A 34 -7.84 5.35 5.33
CA ILE A 34 -8.63 4.94 4.16
C ILE A 34 -10.09 4.71 4.54
N ASN A 35 -11.01 4.96 3.62
CA ASN A 35 -12.38 4.47 3.68
C ASN A 35 -12.53 3.27 2.75
N VAL A 36 -12.92 2.11 3.30
CA VAL A 36 -13.14 0.88 2.51
C VAL A 36 -14.57 0.87 2.01
N HIS A 37 -14.78 0.96 0.69
CA HIS A 37 -16.11 1.14 0.09
C HIS A 37 -17.03 -0.05 0.34
N SER A 38 -16.50 -1.28 0.34
CA SER A 38 -17.34 -2.47 0.54
C SER A 38 -17.95 -2.54 1.94
N THR A 39 -17.30 -1.95 2.94
CA THR A 39 -17.78 -1.95 4.33
C THR A 39 -18.22 -0.59 4.82
N GLN A 40 -17.97 0.49 4.06
CA GLN A 40 -18.17 1.88 4.47
C GLN A 40 -17.50 2.20 5.81
N LYS A 41 -16.31 1.60 6.04
CA LYS A 41 -15.57 1.74 7.30
C LYS A 41 -14.23 2.39 7.05
N ASP A 42 -13.89 3.30 7.94
CA ASP A 42 -12.57 3.90 7.98
C ASP A 42 -11.59 2.96 8.65
N ARG A 43 -10.36 2.94 8.14
CA ARG A 43 -9.25 2.15 8.67
C ARG A 43 -8.01 3.00 8.67
N GLN A 44 -7.24 2.90 9.75
CA GLN A 44 -5.89 3.40 9.81
C GLN A 44 -4.94 2.30 9.36
N LEU A 45 -4.05 2.66 8.44
CA LEU A 45 -2.90 1.88 8.04
C LEU A 45 -1.68 2.53 8.67
N PHE A 46 -1.06 1.85 9.64
CA PHE A 46 0.00 2.44 10.45
C PHE A 46 1.24 2.76 9.63
N ARG A 47 1.88 3.89 9.93
CA ARG A 47 3.06 4.38 9.21
C ARG A 47 4.20 3.37 9.19
N GLU A 48 4.44 2.70 10.31
CA GLU A 48 5.50 1.71 10.46
C GLU A 48 5.36 0.61 9.41
N GLN A 49 4.13 0.13 9.18
CA GLN A 49 3.84 -0.92 8.19
C GLN A 49 4.24 -0.50 6.76
N PHE A 50 4.05 0.78 6.42
CA PHE A 50 4.47 1.31 5.12
C PHE A 50 5.98 1.51 5.02
N ILE A 51 6.59 2.05 6.07
CA ILE A 51 8.04 2.29 6.09
C ILE A 51 8.76 0.95 5.98
N ASP A 52 8.40 -0.03 6.80
CA ASP A 52 9.06 -1.34 6.82
C ASP A 52 8.90 -2.06 5.48
N SER A 53 7.69 -2.02 4.90
CA SER A 53 7.43 -2.60 3.57
C SER A 53 8.19 -1.87 2.45
N TRP A 54 8.27 -0.54 2.51
CA TRP A 54 8.97 0.27 1.53
C TRP A 54 10.48 0.07 1.60
N ASP A 55 11.05 0.08 2.80
CA ASP A 55 12.48 -0.12 3.03
C ASP A 55 12.89 -1.54 2.62
N TYR A 56 12.04 -2.54 2.89
CA TYR A 56 12.24 -3.89 2.38
C TYR A 56 12.25 -3.94 0.85
N LEU A 57 11.27 -3.30 0.19
CA LEU A 57 11.19 -3.24 -1.26
C LEU A 57 12.40 -2.53 -1.89
N LEU A 58 12.86 -1.43 -1.28
CA LEU A 58 14.07 -0.72 -1.73
C LEU A 58 15.33 -1.57 -1.59
N LYS A 59 15.47 -2.28 -0.46
CA LYS A 59 16.66 -3.08 -0.15
C LYS A 59 16.78 -4.32 -1.03
N ASN A 60 15.68 -5.02 -1.26
CA ASN A 60 15.67 -6.29 -1.99
C ASN A 60 15.33 -6.12 -3.47
N GLY A 61 14.79 -4.97 -3.88
CA GLY A 61 14.29 -4.71 -5.23
C GLY A 61 12.93 -5.33 -5.51
N GLU A 62 12.47 -6.26 -4.67
CA GLU A 62 11.17 -6.93 -4.81
C GLU A 62 10.53 -7.32 -3.46
N MET A 63 9.20 -7.50 -3.47
CA MET A 63 8.42 -7.87 -2.29
C MET A 63 7.08 -8.52 -2.68
N THR A 64 6.59 -9.47 -1.89
CA THR A 64 5.24 -10.06 -2.07
C THR A 64 4.23 -9.52 -1.07
N ALA A 65 2.93 -9.65 -1.36
CA ALA A 65 1.88 -9.35 -0.37
C ALA A 65 1.93 -10.29 0.85
N VAL A 66 2.44 -11.51 0.68
CA VAL A 66 2.64 -12.48 1.77
C VAL A 66 3.73 -11.96 2.72
N HIS A 67 4.83 -11.42 2.19
CA HIS A 67 5.87 -10.82 3.01
C HIS A 67 5.34 -9.71 3.93
N VAL A 68 4.51 -8.81 3.37
CA VAL A 68 3.87 -7.74 4.16
C VAL A 68 2.96 -8.32 5.24
N LEU A 69 2.22 -9.39 4.94
CA LEU A 69 1.38 -10.08 5.92
C LEU A 69 2.21 -10.73 7.04
N ASP A 70 3.34 -11.36 6.70
CA ASP A 70 4.23 -12.04 7.65
C ASP A 70 4.90 -11.07 8.63
N GLN A 71 5.00 -9.79 8.28
CA GLN A 71 5.41 -8.70 9.18
C GLN A 71 4.30 -8.27 10.16
N GLY A 72 3.15 -8.95 10.17
CA GLY A 72 1.99 -8.62 11.01
C GLY A 72 1.08 -7.53 10.41
N CYS A 73 1.29 -7.13 9.15
CA CYS A 73 0.39 -6.19 8.49
C CYS A 73 -0.81 -6.92 7.88
N HIS A 74 -1.88 -7.05 8.65
CA HIS A 74 -3.17 -7.60 8.19
C HIS A 74 -3.85 -6.78 7.08
N SER A 75 -3.34 -5.58 6.81
CA SER A 75 -3.78 -4.69 5.74
C SER A 75 -2.90 -4.79 4.49
N SER A 76 -2.17 -5.91 4.32
CA SER A 76 -1.20 -6.11 3.23
C SER A 76 -1.76 -5.76 1.85
N ALA A 77 -3.01 -6.13 1.55
CA ALA A 77 -3.67 -5.83 0.28
C ALA A 77 -3.81 -4.33 -0.03
N TYR A 78 -3.99 -3.49 0.99
CA TYR A 78 -4.04 -2.03 0.82
C TYR A 78 -2.64 -1.44 0.72
N VAL A 79 -1.70 -1.94 1.54
CA VAL A 79 -0.31 -1.49 1.51
C VAL A 79 0.31 -1.71 0.14
N VAL A 80 0.19 -2.92 -0.42
CA VAL A 80 0.75 -3.22 -1.75
C VAL A 80 0.09 -2.41 -2.87
N ALA A 81 -1.22 -2.15 -2.78
CA ALA A 81 -1.92 -1.32 -3.75
C ALA A 81 -1.43 0.15 -3.70
N ILE A 82 -1.22 0.69 -2.50
CA ILE A 82 -0.72 2.05 -2.33
C ILE A 82 0.75 2.17 -2.76
N LEU A 83 1.59 1.17 -2.46
CA LEU A 83 2.99 1.16 -2.90
C LEU A 83 3.11 1.04 -4.42
N ALA A 84 2.19 0.33 -5.08
CA ALA A 84 2.13 0.25 -6.54
C ALA A 84 1.89 1.61 -7.22
N GLU A 85 1.35 2.60 -6.52
CA GLU A 85 1.18 3.96 -7.02
C GLU A 85 2.46 4.81 -6.93
N ILE A 86 3.55 4.29 -6.35
CA ILE A 86 4.83 4.99 -6.25
C ILE A 86 5.58 4.87 -7.59
N ALA A 87 6.17 5.98 -8.05
CA ALA A 87 6.97 5.99 -9.28
C ALA A 87 8.16 5.03 -9.17
N GLY A 88 8.35 4.20 -10.19
CA GLY A 88 9.39 3.16 -10.23
C GLY A 88 8.94 1.83 -9.62
N VAL A 89 7.75 1.75 -9.01
CA VAL A 89 7.17 0.48 -8.58
C VAL A 89 6.32 -0.11 -9.71
N THR A 90 6.56 -1.37 -10.01
CA THR A 90 5.73 -2.19 -10.90
C THR A 90 5.21 -3.40 -10.13
N TYR A 91 4.15 -4.03 -10.61
CA TYR A 91 3.59 -5.20 -9.95
C TYR A 91 3.10 -6.25 -10.94
N THR A 92 3.05 -7.50 -10.47
CA THR A 92 2.34 -8.60 -11.12
C THR A 92 1.22 -9.09 -10.21
N ILE A 93 0.14 -9.57 -10.81
CA ILE A 93 -0.99 -10.20 -10.12
C ILE A 93 -0.84 -11.72 -10.31
N ARG A 94 -0.96 -12.52 -9.22
CA ARG A 94 -0.80 -13.99 -9.13
C ARG A 94 0.63 -14.55 -9.30
N PRO A 95 1.44 -14.58 -8.21
CA PRO A 95 1.17 -13.96 -6.92
C PRO A 95 1.30 -12.44 -6.99
N ILE A 96 0.70 -11.72 -6.03
CA ILE A 96 0.94 -10.28 -5.88
C ILE A 96 2.42 -10.09 -5.54
N HIS A 97 3.14 -9.44 -6.44
CA HIS A 97 4.56 -9.23 -6.36
C HIS A 97 4.91 -7.83 -6.87
N LEU A 98 5.59 -7.04 -6.04
CA LEU A 98 6.05 -5.70 -6.33
C LEU A 98 7.52 -5.74 -6.70
N ARG A 99 7.92 -4.93 -7.67
CA ARG A 99 9.32 -4.69 -8.03
C ARG A 99 9.59 -3.21 -8.10
N TYR A 100 10.72 -2.79 -7.56
CA TYR A 100 11.20 -1.42 -7.65
C TYR A 100 12.39 -1.35 -8.61
N SER A 101 12.30 -0.47 -9.60
CA SER A 101 13.38 -0.16 -10.54
C SER A 101 13.59 1.34 -10.57
N LYS A 102 14.84 1.77 -10.36
CA LYS A 102 15.22 3.16 -10.18
C LYS A 102 15.60 3.82 -11.50
#